data_AF-A0A4P7Y4L1-F1
#
_entry.id   AF-A0A4P7Y4L1-F1
#
_cell.length_a   1.000
_cell.length_b   1.000
_cell.length_c   1.000
_cell.angle_alpha   90.00
_cell.angle_beta   90.00
_cell.angle_gamma   90.00
#
_symmetry.space_group_name_H-M   'P 1'
#
loop_
_entity.id
_entity.type
_entity.pdbx_description
1 polymer ?
#
loop_
_entity_poly.entity_id
_entity_poly.type
_entity_poly.pdbx_seq_one_letter_code
_entity_poly.pdbx_strand_id
1 'polypeptide(L)' 'MTDLPEDDDKRLKRQAFNEIIALKAENQVRKRKALAAWQAQYHSLDDEARARVDEELRKKCDEIAAQFGKPQPYRKP' A
#
# COMPACT_ATOMS: atom_id res chain seq x y z
N MET A 1 18.18 5.88 -48.78
CA MET A 1 17.04 5.90 -47.86
C MET A 1 17.24 4.69 -46.97
N THR A 2 17.70 4.90 -45.74
CA THR A 2 17.98 3.81 -44.79
C THR A 2 16.84 3.84 -43.80
N ASP A 3 15.86 2.95 -43.98
CA ASP A 3 14.86 2.72 -42.95
C ASP A 3 15.57 2.11 -41.75
N LEU A 4 15.71 2.91 -40.69
CA LEU A 4 16.14 2.39 -39.40
C LEU A 4 15.07 1.41 -38.92
N PRO A 5 15.44 0.20 -38.46
CA PRO A 5 14.47 -0.67 -37.81
C PRO A 5 13.84 0.08 -36.63
N GLU A 6 12.51 0.06 -36.56
CA GLU A 6 11.82 0.58 -35.39
C GLU A 6 12.38 -0.10 -34.14
N ASP A 7 12.75 0.72 -33.16
CA ASP A 7 13.39 0.32 -31.91
C ASP A 7 12.36 -0.43 -31.05
N ASP A 8 12.10 -1.71 -31.39
CA ASP A 8 11.16 -2.64 -30.73
C ASP A 8 11.30 -2.63 -29.19
N ASP A 9 12.52 -2.35 -28.74
CA ASP A 9 12.91 -2.19 -27.35
C ASP A 9 12.14 -1.07 -26.62
N LYS A 10 11.81 0.03 -27.30
CA LYS A 10 11.03 1.15 -26.73
C LYS A 10 9.57 0.78 -26.54
N ARG A 11 9.00 0.01 -27.48
CA ARG A 11 7.61 -0.45 -27.41
C ARG A 11 7.42 -1.43 -26.26
N LEU A 12 8.34 -2.38 -26.10
CA LEU A 12 8.34 -3.34 -24.99
C LEU A 12 8.50 -2.64 -23.63
N LYS A 13 9.43 -1.68 -23.50
CA LYS A 13 9.60 -0.88 -22.28
C LYS A 13 8.35 -0.08 -21.91
N ARG A 14 7.65 0.48 -22.91
CA ARG A 14 6.40 1.23 -22.69
C ARG A 14 5.25 0.33 -22.24
N GLN A 15 5.16 -0.89 -22.80
CA GLN A 15 4.17 -1.88 -22.36
C GLN A 15 4.40 -2.31 -20.91
N ALA A 16 5.63 -2.70 -20.56
CA ALA A 16 5.99 -3.06 -19.18
C ALA A 16 5.72 -1.91 -18.19
N PHE A 17 6.01 -0.67 -18.57
CA PHE A 17 5.68 0.50 -17.77
C PHE A 17 4.17 0.64 -17.55
N ASN A 18 3.36 0.51 -18.60
CA ASN A 18 1.91 0.59 -18.51
C ASN A 18 1.33 -0.52 -17.63
N GLU A 19 1.87 -1.73 -17.71
CA GLU A 19 1.49 -2.86 -16.84
C GLU A 19 1.78 -2.56 -15.37
N ILE A 20 2.95 -2.01 -15.05
CA ILE A 20 3.30 -1.60 -13.68
C ILE A 20 2.33 -0.53 -13.17
N ILE A 21 1.95 0.44 -14.01
CA ILE A 21 0.98 1.49 -13.63
C ILE A 21 -0.40 0.89 -13.39
N ALA A 22 -0.86 -0.02 -14.26
CA ALA A 22 -2.13 -0.72 -14.09
C ALA A 22 -2.15 -1.55 -12.79
N LEU A 23 -1.09 -2.32 -12.52
CA LEU A 23 -0.92 -3.08 -11.29
C LEU A 23 -0.93 -2.18 -10.05
N LYS A 24 -0.29 -1.01 -10.11
CA LYS A 24 -0.32 -0.03 -9.01
C LYS A 24 -1.73 0.49 -8.76
N ALA A 25 -2.49 0.81 -9.82
CA ALA A 25 -3.86 1.28 -9.72
C ALA A 25 -4.78 0.21 -9.12
N GLU A 26 -4.68 -1.04 -9.59
CA GLU A 26 -5.41 -2.17 -9.03
C GLU A 26 -5.11 -2.38 -7.55
N ASN A 27 -3.82 -2.35 -7.19
CA ASN A 27 -3.39 -2.49 -5.80
C ASN A 27 -3.91 -1.35 -4.92
N GLN A 28 -4.01 -0.11 -5.43
CA GLN A 28 -4.61 0.99 -4.69
C GLN A 28 -6.09 0.74 -4.42
N VAL A 29 -6.85 0.26 -5.40
CA VAL A 29 -8.28 -0.06 -5.22
C VAL A 29 -8.46 -1.20 -4.21
N ARG A 30 -7.66 -2.27 -4.31
CA ARG A 30 -7.69 -3.39 -3.36
C ARG A 30 -7.36 -2.92 -1.94
N LYS A 31 -6.32 -2.11 -1.77
CA LYS A 31 -5.93 -1.54 -0.46
C LYS A 31 -7.03 -0.67 0.13
N ARG A 32 -7.71 0.17 -0.67
CA ARG A 32 -8.84 0.99 -0.19
C ARG A 32 -10.00 0.13 0.29
N LYS A 33 -10.38 -0.91 -0.47
CA LYS A 33 -11.44 -1.84 -0.07
C LYS A 33 -11.09 -2.59 1.21
N ALA A 34 -9.86 -3.09 1.32
CA ALA A 34 -9.39 -3.79 2.51
C ALA A 34 -9.37 -2.86 3.74
N LEU A 35 -8.92 -1.60 3.57
CA LEU A 35 -8.93 -0.61 4.64
C LEU A 35 -10.35 -0.29 5.10
N ALA A 36 -11.30 -0.10 4.18
CA ALA A 36 -12.69 0.15 4.53
C ALA A 36 -13.32 -1.03 5.28
N ALA A 37 -13.03 -2.26 4.87
CA ALA A 37 -13.49 -3.46 5.58
C ALA A 37 -12.89 -3.56 6.99
N TRP A 38 -11.59 -3.29 7.13
CA TRP A 38 -10.92 -3.27 8.42
C TRP A 38 -11.47 -2.17 9.34
N GLN A 39 -11.71 -0.96 8.82
CA GLN A 39 -12.32 0.13 9.59
C GLN A 39 -13.72 -0.24 10.08
N ALA A 40 -14.55 -0.84 9.23
CA ALA A 40 -15.87 -1.31 9.62
C ALA A 40 -15.81 -2.34 10.76
N GLN A 41 -14.88 -3.30 10.68
CA GLN A 41 -14.65 -4.27 11.75
C GLN A 41 -14.17 -3.59 13.03
N TYR A 42 -13.21 -2.67 12.94
CA TYR A 42 -12.67 -1.93 14.08
C TYR A 42 -13.75 -1.11 14.80
N HIS A 43 -14.62 -0.41 14.06
CA HIS A 43 -15.72 0.36 14.64
C HIS A 43 -16.85 -0.49 15.22
N SER A 44 -16.95 -1.77 14.83
CA SER A 44 -17.91 -2.70 15.43
C SER A 44 -17.48 -3.24 16.80
N LEU A 45 -16.21 -3.01 17.19
CA LEU A 45 -15.66 -3.44 18.47
C LEU A 45 -16.06 -2.49 19.61
N ASP A 46 -16.21 -3.06 20.82
CA ASP A 46 -16.33 -2.29 22.05
C ASP A 46 -15.03 -1.53 22.40
N ASP A 47 -15.12 -0.62 23.36
CA ASP A 47 -14.00 0.25 23.74
C ASP A 47 -12.79 -0.53 24.27
N GLU A 48 -13.02 -1.63 24.99
CA GLU A 48 -11.96 -2.45 25.57
C GLU A 48 -11.21 -3.24 24.49
N ALA A 49 -11.94 -3.83 23.55
CA ALA A 49 -11.37 -4.51 22.40
C ALA A 49 -10.63 -3.54 21.47
N ARG A 50 -11.15 -2.33 21.24
CA ARG A 50 -10.44 -1.28 20.49
C ARG A 50 -9.14 -0.87 21.18
N ALA A 51 -9.14 -0.71 22.50
CA ALA A 51 -7.94 -0.37 23.25
C ALA A 51 -6.84 -1.43 23.11
N ARG A 52 -7.20 -2.72 23.15
CA ARG A 52 -6.26 -3.83 22.90
C ARG A 52 -5.67 -3.78 21.49
N VAL A 53 -6.52 -3.55 20.49
CA VAL A 53 -6.07 -3.44 19.08
C VAL A 53 -5.12 -2.26 18.91
N ASP A 54 -5.44 -1.10 19.49
CA ASP A 54 -4.59 0.11 19.44
C ASP A 54 -3.22 -0.13 20.09
N GLU A 55 -3.19 -0.83 21.23
CA GLU A 55 -1.95 -1.13 21.93
C GLU A 55 -1.04 -2.03 21.09
N GLU A 56 -1.58 -3.10 20.51
CA GLU A 56 -0.83 -4.01 19.64
C GLU A 56 -0.37 -3.31 18.36
N LEU A 57 -1.20 -2.46 17.77
CA LEU A 57 -0.83 -1.69 16.59
C LEU A 57 0.32 -0.73 16.89
N ARG A 58 0.28 -0.06 18.05
CA ARG A 58 1.36 0.83 18.51
C ARG A 58 2.67 0.07 18.67
N LYS A 59 2.67 -1.09 19.34
CA LYS A 59 3.87 -1.94 19.48
C LYS A 59 4.49 -2.27 18.12
N LYS A 60 3.67 -2.64 17.14
CA LYS A 60 4.12 -2.92 15.77
C LYS A 60 4.69 -1.69 15.06
N CYS A 61 4.05 -0.53 15.22
CA CYS A 61 4.59 0.72 14.69
C CYS A 61 5.96 1.05 15.31
N ASP A 62 6.12 0.85 16.62
CA ASP A 62 7.38 1.09 17.34
C ASP A 62 8.48 0.10 16.88
N GLU A 63 8.16 -1.18 16.70
CA GLU A 63 9.07 -2.19 16.15
C GLU A 63 9.58 -1.78 14.75
N ILE A 64 8.68 -1.36 13.87
CA ILE A 64 9.03 -0.91 12.51
C ILE A 64 9.86 0.38 12.59
N ALA A 65 9.48 1.33 13.44
CA ALA A 65 10.22 2.57 13.64
C ALA A 65 11.66 2.31 14.08
N ALA A 66 11.86 1.38 15.01
CA ALA A 66 13.17 0.96 15.50
C ALA A 66 14.02 0.32 14.38
N GLN A 67 13.42 -0.46 13.48
CA GLN A 67 14.13 -1.12 12.38
C GLN A 67 14.52 -0.17 11.24
N PHE A 68 13.66 0.80 10.90
CA PHE A 68 13.83 1.63 9.71
C PHE A 68 14.22 3.09 10.01
N GLY A 69 14.43 3.44 11.28
CA GLY A 69 14.98 4.73 11.71
C GLY A 69 14.07 5.95 11.45
N LYS A 70 12.84 5.74 10.98
CA LYS A 70 11.82 6.78 10.84
C LYS A 70 10.49 6.26 11.39
N PRO A 71 10.05 6.72 12.57
CA PRO A 71 8.71 6.40 13.04
C PRO A 71 7.70 7.00 12.06
N GLN A 72 6.88 6.14 11.47
CA GLN A 72 5.64 6.63 10.88
C GLN A 72 4.71 6.95 12.06
N PRO A 73 4.31 8.22 12.27
CA PRO A 73 3.51 8.57 13.43
C PRO A 73 2.17 7.83 13.35
N TYR A 74 1.82 7.10 14.42
CA TYR A 74 0.50 6.50 14.55
C TYR A 74 -0.55 7.61 14.44
N ARG A 75 -1.41 7.51 13.44
CA ARG A 75 -2.61 8.34 13.31
C ARG A 75 -3.78 7.44 13.67
N LYS A 76 -4.51 7.81 14.73
CA LYS A 76 -5.76 7.13 15.06
C LYS A 76 -6.67 7.13 13.81
N PRO A 77 -7.29 5.99 13.48
CA PRO A 77 -8.23 5.91 12.37
C PRO A 77 -9.45 6.82 12.59
#